data_AF-A0A7W7KMC2-F1
#
_entry.id   AF-A0A7W7KMC2-F1
#
_cell.length_a   1.000
_cell.length_b   1.000
_cell.length_c   1.000
_cell.angle_alpha   90.00
_cell.angle_beta   90.00
_cell.angle_gamma   90.00
#
_symmetry.space_group_name_H-M   'P 1'
#
loop_
_entity.id
_entity.type
_entity.pdbx_description
1 polymer ?
#
loop_
_entity_poly.entity_id
_entity_poly.type
_entity_poly.pdbx_seq_one_letter_code
_entity_poly.pdbx_strand_id
1 'polypeptide(L)'
;MTAVIVTLPRCKKLRNRRELSFVSTWIDGSYRRFNNWSPERAGVKSDQRDGDFEYGLSLIRELQMLQKGNEQEAFCAIKFALNSRNWKPGHDVEDGFADGIASLAIVGMRALVAGAAPFDPDQE
;
A
#
# COMPACT_ATOMS: atom_id res chain seq x y z
N MET A 1 19.45 11.75 -7.26
CA MET A 1 19.26 10.73 -8.31
C MET A 1 17.81 10.77 -8.73
N THR A 2 17.55 10.93 -10.03
CA THR A 2 16.18 11.06 -10.56
C THR A 2 15.53 9.69 -10.57
N ALA A 3 14.51 9.48 -9.73
CA ALA A 3 13.76 8.22 -9.70
C ALA A 3 13.20 7.93 -11.10
N VAL A 4 13.70 6.86 -11.72
CA VAL A 4 13.21 6.41 -13.03
C VAL A 4 11.81 5.86 -12.82
N ILE A 5 10.81 6.63 -13.25
CA ILE A 5 9.42 6.17 -13.29
C ILE A 5 9.35 5.08 -14.37
N VAL A 6 9.49 3.82 -13.95
CA VAL A 6 9.16 2.67 -14.81
C VAL A 6 7.67 2.79 -15.16
N THR A 7 7.42 3.15 -16.41
CA THR A 7 6.08 3.32 -16.99
C THR A 7 5.39 1.97 -17.04
N LEU A 8 4.51 1.68 -16.08
CA LEU A 8 3.62 0.52 -16.15
C LEU A 8 2.51 0.77 -17.18
N PRO A 9 2.01 -0.29 -17.85
CA PRO A 9 1.00 -0.16 -18.89
C PRO A 9 -0.25 0.53 -18.35
N ARG A 10 -0.74 1.54 -19.09
CA ARG A 10 -1.81 2.50 -18.72
C ARG A 10 -3.19 1.91 -18.39
N CYS A 11 -3.38 0.59 -18.25
CA CYS A 11 -4.73 0.00 -18.28
C CYS A 11 -5.09 -1.03 -17.20
N LYS A 12 -4.22 -1.40 -16.24
CA LYS A 12 -4.67 -2.32 -15.17
C LYS A 12 -5.33 -1.55 -14.03
N LYS A 13 -6.66 -1.42 -14.07
CA LYS A 13 -7.45 -1.03 -12.90
C LYS A 13 -7.61 -2.26 -12.01
N LEU A 14 -6.99 -2.25 -10.83
CA LEU A 14 -7.23 -3.27 -9.82
C LEU A 14 -8.64 -3.05 -9.24
N ARG A 15 -9.35 -4.13 -8.94
CA ARG A 15 -10.72 -4.08 -8.39
C ARG A 15 -10.80 -4.65 -6.99
N ASN A 16 -9.82 -5.45 -6.60
CA ASN A 16 -9.78 -6.09 -5.31
C ASN A 16 -8.36 -5.99 -4.70
N ARG A 17 -8.28 -5.73 -3.40
CA ARG A 17 -7.00 -5.64 -2.68
C ARG A 17 -6.15 -6.92 -2.76
N ARG A 18 -6.75 -8.08 -3.03
CA ARG A 18 -6.04 -9.36 -3.22
C ARG A 18 -5.17 -9.39 -4.48
N GLU A 19 -5.38 -8.45 -5.39
CA GLU A 19 -4.58 -8.32 -6.60
C GLU A 19 -3.28 -7.51 -6.38
N LEU A 20 -3.11 -6.93 -5.18
CA LEU A 20 -1.92 -6.19 -4.79
C LEU A 20 -0.75 -7.16 -4.57
N SER A 21 0.43 -6.82 -5.09
CA SER A 21 1.64 -7.65 -5.01
C SER A 21 2.09 -7.92 -3.57
N PHE A 22 1.76 -7.04 -2.64
CA PHE A 22 2.09 -7.14 -1.22
C PHE A 22 0.98 -7.78 -0.38
N VAL A 23 -0.07 -8.35 -0.99
CA VAL A 23 -1.09 -9.12 -0.28
C VAL A 23 -0.92 -10.60 -0.58
N SER A 24 -0.67 -11.39 0.46
CA SER A 24 -0.55 -12.84 0.36
C SER A 24 -1.72 -13.55 1.02
N THR A 25 -2.03 -14.76 0.53
CA THR A 25 -3.06 -15.63 1.09
C THR A 25 -2.47 -16.98 1.44
N TRP A 26 -2.88 -17.55 2.57
CA TRP A 26 -2.56 -18.92 2.95
C TRP A 26 -3.80 -19.60 3.52
N ILE A 27 -3.72 -20.92 3.64
CA ILE A 27 -4.76 -21.75 4.23
C ILE A 27 -4.34 -22.10 5.67
N ASP A 28 -5.27 -21.89 6.61
CA ASP A 28 -5.15 -22.20 8.03
C ASP A 28 -6.33 -23.10 8.41
N GLY A 29 -6.12 -24.42 8.36
CA GLY A 29 -7.19 -25.41 8.44
C GLY A 29 -8.17 -25.30 7.27
N SER A 30 -9.45 -25.04 7.55
CA SER A 30 -10.49 -24.80 6.54
C SER A 30 -10.65 -23.32 6.15
N TYR A 31 -9.90 -22.41 6.78
CA TYR A 31 -10.05 -20.97 6.59
C TYR A 31 -8.98 -20.40 5.67
N ARG A 32 -9.40 -19.58 4.70
CA ARG A 32 -8.47 -18.73 3.94
C ARG A 32 -8.12 -17.49 4.75
N ARG A 33 -6.84 -17.30 5.03
CA ARG A 33 -6.29 -16.12 5.71
C ARG A 33 -5.64 -15.17 4.73
N PHE A 34 -5.52 -13.91 5.15
CA PHE A 34 -4.91 -12.83 4.37
C PHE A 34 -3.83 -12.15 5.21
N ASN A 35 -2.72 -11.82 4.54
CA ASN A 35 -1.67 -10.99 5.10
C ASN A 35 -1.62 -9.80 4.20
N ASN A 36 -2.09 -8.68 4.73
CA ASN A 36 -2.29 -7.46 3.98
C ASN A 36 -1.01 -6.64 3.87
N TRP A 37 0.10 -7.15 4.41
CA TRP A 37 1.44 -6.61 4.25
C TRP A 37 2.48 -7.73 4.18
N SER A 38 2.74 -8.21 2.97
CA SER A 38 3.67 -9.29 2.67
C SER A 38 4.49 -9.01 1.41
N PRO A 39 5.14 -7.83 1.28
CA PRO A 39 5.96 -7.53 0.11
C PRO A 39 7.11 -8.55 -0.03
N GLU A 40 7.41 -8.92 -1.27
CA GLU A 40 8.52 -9.83 -1.57
C GLU A 40 9.84 -9.12 -1.28
N ARG A 41 10.69 -9.72 -0.43
CA ARG A 41 11.99 -9.15 -0.09
C ARG A 41 13.06 -9.80 -0.96
N ALA A 42 13.86 -8.99 -1.64
CA ALA A 42 15.06 -9.48 -2.29
C ALA A 42 16.05 -10.01 -1.23
N GLY A 43 16.89 -10.98 -1.60
CA GLY A 43 17.94 -11.49 -0.73
C GLY A 43 18.89 -10.38 -0.26
N VAL A 44 19.49 -10.56 0.92
CA VAL A 44 20.26 -9.53 1.63
C VAL A 44 21.42 -8.99 0.78
N LYS A 45 21.38 -7.68 0.49
CA LYS A 45 22.47 -6.91 -0.14
C LYS A 45 23.01 -5.82 0.79
N SER A 46 24.18 -5.26 0.48
CA SER A 46 24.80 -4.18 1.26
C SER A 46 23.99 -2.87 1.27
N ASP A 47 23.17 -2.64 0.25
CA ASP A 47 22.30 -1.47 0.05
C ASP A 47 20.80 -1.81 0.28
N GLN A 48 20.52 -2.93 0.95
CA GLN A 48 19.15 -3.47 1.08
C GLN A 48 18.15 -2.46 1.63
N ARG A 49 18.57 -1.59 2.56
CA ARG A 49 17.69 -0.59 3.18
C ARG A 49 17.09 0.38 2.15
N ASP A 50 17.93 0.94 1.29
CA ASP A 50 17.50 1.94 0.32
C ASP A 50 16.66 1.27 -0.77
N GLY A 51 17.06 0.08 -1.21
CA GLY A 51 16.26 -0.74 -2.13
C GLY A 51 14.89 -1.14 -1.56
N ASP A 52 14.79 -1.55 -0.29
CA ASP A 52 13.53 -1.88 0.37
C ASP A 52 12.63 -0.65 0.52
N PHE A 53 13.23 0.51 0.80
CA PHE A 53 12.50 1.77 0.91
C PHE A 53 11.92 2.21 -0.44
N GLU A 54 12.75 2.23 -1.50
CA GLU A 54 12.30 2.54 -2.87
C GLU A 54 11.25 1.55 -3.37
N TYR A 55 11.44 0.26 -3.07
CA TYR A 55 10.44 -0.76 -3.40
C TYR A 55 9.12 -0.47 -2.69
N GLY A 56 9.14 -0.16 -1.39
CA GLY A 56 7.97 0.26 -0.63
C GLY A 56 7.24 1.45 -1.26
N LEU A 57 7.97 2.49 -1.69
CA LEU A 57 7.40 3.63 -2.40
C LEU A 57 6.76 3.22 -3.73
N SER A 58 7.33 2.25 -4.43
CA SER A 58 6.77 1.77 -5.70
C SER A 58 5.40 1.10 -5.54
N LEU A 59 5.13 0.43 -4.40
CA LEU A 59 3.87 -0.26 -4.10
C LEU A 59 2.67 0.70 -3.97
N ILE A 60 2.93 1.98 -3.66
CA ILE A 60 1.90 3.03 -3.61
C ILE A 60 1.19 3.18 -4.96
N ARG A 61 1.88 2.90 -6.08
CA ARG A 61 1.27 2.95 -7.42
C ARG A 61 0.14 1.92 -7.57
N GLU A 62 0.30 0.72 -7.01
CA GLU A 62 -0.75 -0.29 -7.04
C GLU A 62 -1.97 0.14 -6.22
N LEU A 63 -1.76 0.80 -5.08
CA LEU A 63 -2.84 1.40 -4.30
C LEU A 63 -3.58 2.49 -5.07
N GLN A 64 -2.89 3.35 -5.81
CA GLN A 64 -3.52 4.35 -6.68
C GLN A 64 -4.33 3.69 -7.81
N MET A 65 -3.82 2.61 -8.40
CA MET A 65 -4.55 1.84 -9.41
C MET A 65 -5.82 1.19 -8.83
N LEU A 66 -5.72 0.66 -7.60
CA LEU A 66 -6.85 0.11 -6.86
C LEU A 66 -7.86 1.20 -6.50
N GLN A 67 -7.43 2.37 -6.04
CA GLN A 67 -8.32 3.48 -5.69
C GLN A 67 -9.17 3.91 -6.90
N LYS A 68 -8.56 3.98 -8.09
CA LYS A 68 -9.27 4.30 -9.35
C LYS A 68 -10.28 3.23 -9.79
N GLY A 69 -10.06 1.97 -9.40
CA GLY A 69 -10.93 0.85 -9.78
C GLY A 69 -11.99 0.52 -8.73
N ASN A 70 -11.64 0.65 -7.46
CA ASN A 70 -12.49 0.38 -6.31
C ASN A 70 -11.91 1.08 -5.06
N GLU A 71 -12.44 2.26 -4.77
CA GLU A 71 -11.96 3.08 -3.66
C GLU A 71 -12.16 2.42 -2.29
N GLN A 72 -13.26 1.68 -2.11
CA GLN A 72 -13.51 0.93 -0.88
C GLN A 72 -12.44 -0.15 -0.64
N GLU A 73 -12.00 -0.83 -1.70
CA GLU A 73 -10.93 -1.83 -1.59
C GLU A 73 -9.57 -1.19 -1.32
N ALA A 74 -9.30 0.00 -1.87
CA ALA A 74 -8.10 0.77 -1.54
C ALA A 74 -8.09 1.22 -0.07
N PHE A 75 -9.23 1.70 0.44
CA PHE A 75 -9.42 2.01 1.86
C PHE A 75 -9.11 0.79 2.73
N CYS A 76 -9.74 -0.35 2.43
CA CYS A 76 -9.51 -1.60 3.14
C CYS A 76 -8.04 -2.06 3.07
N ALA A 77 -7.38 -1.90 1.92
CA ALA A 77 -5.98 -2.27 1.75
C ALA A 77 -5.07 -1.49 2.71
N ILE A 78 -5.25 -0.17 2.81
CA ILE A 78 -4.45 0.69 3.70
C ILE A 78 -4.71 0.35 5.16
N LYS A 79 -5.99 0.31 5.57
CA LYS A 79 -6.40 -0.05 6.93
C LYS A 79 -5.75 -1.37 7.35
N PHE A 80 -5.92 -2.41 6.54
CA PHE A 80 -5.45 -3.75 6.91
C PHE A 80 -3.93 -3.91 6.81
N ALA A 81 -3.24 -3.12 5.99
CA ALA A 81 -1.77 -3.12 5.94
C ALA A 81 -1.18 -2.58 7.24
N LEU A 82 -1.73 -1.47 7.77
CA LEU A 82 -1.29 -0.86 9.03
C LEU A 82 -1.59 -1.74 10.25
N ASN A 83 -2.68 -2.52 10.21
CA ASN A 83 -3.01 -3.52 11.23
C ASN A 83 -2.52 -4.93 10.88
N SER A 84 -1.59 -5.05 9.93
CA SER A 84 -1.03 -6.36 9.59
C SER A 84 -0.26 -6.94 10.77
N ARG A 85 -0.36 -8.26 10.95
CA ARG A 85 0.46 -8.98 11.93
C ARG A 85 1.96 -8.76 11.74
N ASN A 86 2.38 -8.44 10.51
CA ASN A 86 3.76 -8.11 10.17
C ASN A 86 4.20 -6.71 10.65
N TRP A 87 3.27 -5.82 10.98
CA TRP A 87 3.54 -4.51 11.59
C TRP A 87 3.47 -4.55 13.13
N LYS A 88 2.70 -5.53 13.67
CA LYS A 88 2.32 -5.81 15.07
C LYS A 88 0.82 -5.54 15.26
N PRO A 89 0.01 -6.55 15.64
CA PRO A 89 -1.42 -6.36 15.83
C PRO A 89 -1.70 -5.50 17.07
N GLY A 90 -2.57 -4.50 16.93
CA GLY A 90 -2.98 -3.60 18.00
C GLY A 90 -4.47 -3.70 18.30
N HIS A 91 -4.87 -3.24 19.48
CA HIS A 91 -6.21 -3.27 20.04
C HIS A 91 -7.15 -2.31 19.28
N ASP A 92 -8.39 -2.12 19.74
CA ASP A 92 -9.39 -1.27 19.07
C ASP A 92 -8.91 0.18 18.78
N VAL A 93 -7.91 0.67 19.53
CA VAL A 93 -7.28 1.99 19.32
C VAL A 93 -6.51 2.04 18.00
N GLU A 94 -5.70 1.03 17.71
CA GLU A 94 -4.93 0.93 16.46
C GLU A 94 -5.84 0.73 15.24
N ASP A 95 -6.96 0.03 15.41
CA ASP A 95 -8.00 -0.08 14.38
C ASP A 95 -8.62 1.28 14.03
N GLY A 96 -8.97 2.08 15.04
CA GLY A 96 -9.48 3.44 14.83
C GLY A 96 -8.45 4.37 14.18
N PHE A 97 -7.19 4.30 14.61
CA PHE A 97 -6.11 5.08 14.01
C PHE A 97 -5.88 4.71 12.54
N ALA A 98 -5.84 3.41 12.22
CA ALA A 98 -5.67 2.94 10.85
C ALA A 98 -6.84 3.33 9.94
N ASP A 99 -8.08 3.32 10.44
CA ASP A 99 -9.26 3.83 9.71
C ASP A 99 -9.14 5.32 9.41
N GLY A 100 -8.67 6.11 10.37
CA GLY A 100 -8.41 7.54 10.20
C GLY A 100 -7.36 7.81 9.11
N ILE A 101 -6.21 7.12 9.19
CA ILE A 101 -5.15 7.24 8.19
C ILE A 101 -5.62 6.77 6.81
N ALA A 102 -6.33 5.65 6.71
CA ALA A 102 -6.88 5.17 5.45
C ALA A 102 -7.85 6.19 4.83
N SER A 103 -8.70 6.81 5.63
CA SER A 103 -9.63 7.87 5.17
C SER A 103 -8.89 9.09 4.63
N LEU A 104 -7.87 9.58 5.35
CA LEU A 104 -7.04 10.70 4.92
C LEU A 104 -6.28 10.37 3.62
N ALA A 105 -5.75 9.15 3.51
CA ALA A 105 -5.06 8.71 2.30
C ALA A 105 -5.99 8.67 1.08
N ILE A 106 -7.25 8.24 1.24
CA ILE A 106 -8.25 8.28 0.17
C ILE A 106 -8.53 9.72 -0.27
N VAL A 107 -8.68 10.65 0.67
CA VAL A 107 -8.82 12.08 0.35
C VAL A 107 -7.59 12.59 -0.40
N GLY A 108 -6.38 12.28 0.07
CA GLY A 108 -5.14 12.63 -0.59
C GLY A 108 -5.05 12.09 -2.02
N MET A 109 -5.41 10.82 -2.23
CA MET A 109 -5.45 10.22 -3.57
C MET A 109 -6.45 10.91 -4.50
N ARG A 110 -7.62 11.31 -4.01
CA ARG A 110 -8.59 12.12 -4.79
C ARG A 110 -8.00 13.49 -5.14
N ALA A 111 -7.34 14.16 -4.19
CA ALA A 111 -6.70 15.45 -4.42
C ALA A 111 -5.57 15.36 -5.46
N LEU A 112 -4.74 14.30 -5.40
CA LEU A 112 -3.70 14.04 -6.40
C LEU A 112 -4.28 13.82 -7.80
N VAL A 113 -5.41 13.10 -7.90
CA VAL A 113 -6.13 12.96 -9.18
C VAL A 113 -6.65 14.31 -9.70
N ALA A 114 -7.03 15.22 -8.80
CA ALA A 114 -7.42 16.58 -9.14
C ALA A 114 -6.25 17.54 -9.42
N GLY A 115 -5.00 17.05 -9.35
CA GLY A 115 -3.80 17.82 -9.69
C GLY A 115 -3.10 18.50 -8.50
N ALA A 116 -3.42 18.14 -7.26
CA ALA A 116 -2.65 18.58 -6.10
C ALA A 116 -1.21 18.08 -6.16
N ALA A 117 -0.27 18.86 -5.60
CA ALA A 117 1.10 18.43 -5.41
C ALA A 117 1.21 17.48 -4.20
N PRO A 118 2.03 16.42 -4.27
CA PRO A 118 2.41 15.65 -3.09
C PRO A 118 3.15 16.54 -2.07
N PHE A 119 3.03 16.19 -0.79
CA PHE A 119 3.86 16.77 0.25
C PHE A 119 5.32 16.34 0.08
N ASP A 120 6.25 17.29 0.19
CA ASP A 120 7.70 17.06 0.13
C ASP A 120 8.34 17.60 1.43
N PRO A 121 8.79 16.72 2.35
CA PRO A 121 9.34 17.15 3.64
C PRO A 121 10.69 17.85 3.52
N ASP A 122 11.41 17.71 2.41
CA ASP A 122 12.72 18.35 2.21
C ASP A 122 12.60 19.78 1.67
N GLN A 123 11.36 20.26 1.44
CA GLN A 123 11.06 21.61 0.92
C GLN A 123 10.31 22.52 1.91
N GLU A 124 10.15 22.10 3.17
CA GLU A 124 9.68 22.95 4.28
C GLU A 124 10.85 23.58 5.06
#